data_AF-A0A948CV72-F1
#
_entry.id   AF-A0A948CV72-F1
#
_cell.length_a   1.000
_cell.length_b   1.000
_cell.length_c   1.000
_cell.angle_alpha   90.00
_cell.angle_beta   90.00
_cell.angle_gamma   90.00
#
_symmetry.space_group_name_H-M   'P 1'
#
loop_
_entity.id
_entity.type
_entity.pdbx_description
1 polymer ?
#
loop_
_entity_poly.entity_id
_entity_poly.type
_entity_poly.pdbx_seq_one_letter_code
_entity_poly.pdbx_strand_id
1 'polypeptide(L)'
;LGFTEMIELHLLLLFMIVGAIVAVEVGDLISSVVAVGAVGLGLSLVFLVLKAPDLAITQLVVEILCLIILIRATIKRDLPLIKSGRWHFNTFSTLLFIVVFLLLAFISLHDLPGFGKPLLRVASNYLREGFLRTGSANLVTSVILDFRAYDTLGEATVLFTAVMGVMVVMRRIGRKKE
;
A
#
# COMPACT_ATOMS: atom_id res chain seq x y z
N LEU A 1 -21.39 0.54 -9.67
CA LEU A 1 -20.46 0.41 -10.79
C LEU A 1 -21.19 -0.27 -11.93
N GLY A 2 -20.93 0.15 -13.16
CA GLY A 2 -21.46 -0.50 -14.36
C GLY A 2 -20.84 -1.89 -14.56
N PHE A 3 -21.48 -2.71 -15.40
CA PHE A 3 -20.97 -4.05 -15.74
C PHE A 3 -19.55 -4.01 -16.34
N THR A 4 -19.25 -2.99 -17.15
CA THR A 4 -17.92 -2.75 -17.73
C THR A 4 -16.88 -2.40 -16.68
N GLU A 5 -17.17 -1.46 -15.77
CA GLU A 5 -16.27 -1.08 -14.67
C GLU A 5 -15.96 -2.28 -13.75
N MET A 6 -16.92 -3.17 -13.54
CA MET A 6 -16.69 -4.41 -12.80
C MET A 6 -15.73 -5.34 -13.53
N ILE A 7 -15.88 -5.53 -14.85
CA ILE A 7 -14.93 -6.34 -15.64
C ILE A 7 -13.52 -5.75 -15.57
N GLU A 8 -13.39 -4.43 -15.75
CA GLU A 8 -12.11 -3.72 -15.64
C GLU A 8 -11.47 -3.97 -14.27
N LEU A 9 -12.23 -3.89 -13.18
CA LEU A 9 -11.73 -4.17 -11.84
C LEU A 9 -11.23 -5.61 -11.70
N HIS A 10 -11.97 -6.61 -12.21
CA HIS A 10 -11.54 -8.00 -12.13
C HIS A 10 -10.27 -8.26 -12.96
N LEU A 11 -10.15 -7.63 -14.13
CA LEU A 11 -8.95 -7.73 -14.97
C LEU A 11 -7.74 -7.09 -14.28
N LEU A 12 -7.91 -5.92 -13.66
CA LEU A 12 -6.86 -5.25 -12.89
C LEU A 12 -6.44 -6.08 -11.67
N LEU A 13 -7.40 -6.67 -10.95
CA LEU A 13 -7.11 -7.57 -9.83
C LEU A 13 -6.34 -8.81 -10.27
N LEU A 14 -6.73 -9.44 -11.39
CA LEU A 14 -6.00 -10.57 -11.96
C LEU A 14 -4.57 -10.16 -12.34
N PHE A 15 -4.40 -9.03 -13.01
CA PHE A 15 -3.09 -8.47 -13.34
C PHE A 15 -2.22 -8.25 -12.09
N MET A 16 -2.79 -7.69 -11.02
CA MET A 16 -2.07 -7.48 -9.75
C MET A 16 -1.67 -8.79 -9.08
N ILE A 17 -2.54 -9.80 -9.08
CA ILE A 17 -2.23 -11.13 -8.53
C ILE A 17 -1.07 -11.77 -9.32
N VAL A 18 -1.14 -11.74 -10.66
CA VAL A 18 -0.07 -12.25 -11.52
C VAL A 18 1.23 -11.47 -11.28
N GLY A 19 1.17 -10.14 -11.20
CA GLY A 19 2.33 -9.30 -10.91
C GLY A 19 2.96 -9.59 -9.55
N ALA A 20 2.15 -9.86 -8.52
CA ALA A 20 2.63 -10.24 -7.20
C ALA A 20 3.31 -11.62 -7.20
N ILE A 21 2.75 -12.60 -7.91
CA ILE A 21 3.36 -13.91 -8.10
C ILE A 21 4.72 -13.77 -8.82
N VAL A 22 4.75 -13.00 -9.92
CA VAL A 22 6.00 -12.73 -10.65
C VAL A 22 7.03 -12.05 -9.75
N ALA A 23 6.63 -11.07 -8.93
CA ALA A 23 7.55 -10.40 -8.01
C ALA A 23 8.22 -11.33 -7.00
N VAL A 24 7.52 -12.40 -6.58
CA VAL A 24 8.03 -13.40 -5.63
C VAL A 24 8.90 -14.46 -6.31
N GLU A 25 8.55 -14.87 -7.53
CA GLU A 25 9.22 -15.95 -8.26
C GLU A 25 10.50 -15.50 -8.98
N VAL A 26 10.61 -14.21 -9.31
CA VAL A 26 11.75 -13.69 -10.05
C VAL A 26 13.01 -13.69 -9.19
N GLY A 27 14.09 -14.25 -9.76
CA GLY A 27 15.36 -14.46 -9.05
C GLY A 27 16.21 -13.20 -8.87
N ASP A 28 15.97 -12.15 -9.64
CA ASP A 28 16.74 -10.90 -9.57
C ASP A 28 15.94 -9.76 -8.91
N LEU A 29 16.62 -9.02 -8.05
CA LEU A 29 15.99 -7.97 -7.23
C LEU A 29 15.43 -6.83 -8.07
N ILE A 30 16.07 -6.48 -9.19
CA ILE A 30 15.63 -5.36 -10.02
C ILE A 30 14.31 -5.73 -10.70
N SER A 31 14.21 -6.90 -11.31
CA SER A 31 12.96 -7.34 -11.94
C SER A 31 11.85 -7.60 -10.92
N SER A 32 12.19 -8.09 -9.71
CA SER A 32 11.23 -8.17 -8.60
C SER A 32 10.67 -6.79 -8.22
N VAL A 33 11.55 -5.78 -8.08
CA VAL A 33 11.14 -4.39 -7.78
C VAL A 33 10.27 -3.80 -8.90
N VAL A 34 10.61 -4.05 -10.17
CA VAL A 34 9.79 -3.61 -11.32
C VAL A 34 8.42 -4.30 -11.30
N ALA A 35 8.34 -5.59 -10.97
CA ALA A 35 7.08 -6.31 -10.86
C ALA A 35 6.20 -5.77 -9.72
N VAL A 36 6.78 -5.46 -8.55
CA VAL A 36 6.04 -4.75 -7.47
C VAL A 36 5.52 -3.39 -7.96
N GLY A 37 6.34 -2.65 -8.71
CA GLY A 37 5.94 -1.39 -9.34
C GLY A 37 4.73 -1.52 -10.25
N ALA A 38 4.69 -2.57 -11.08
CA ALA A 38 3.56 -2.85 -11.95
C ALA A 38 2.27 -3.10 -11.14
N VAL A 39 2.35 -3.83 -10.02
CA VAL A 39 1.22 -4.05 -9.10
C VAL A 39 0.73 -2.73 -8.50
N GLY A 40 1.63 -1.86 -8.06
CA GLY A 40 1.29 -0.57 -7.48
C GLY A 40 0.66 0.41 -8.48
N LEU A 41 1.13 0.41 -9.73
CA LEU A 41 0.47 1.14 -10.83
C LEU A 41 -0.92 0.60 -11.12
N GLY A 42 -1.09 -0.74 -11.08
CA GLY A 42 -2.41 -1.38 -11.16
C GLY A 42 -3.36 -0.89 -10.06
N LEU A 43 -2.87 -0.75 -8.83
CA LEU A 43 -3.66 -0.22 -7.72
C LEU A 43 -4.09 1.25 -7.94
N SER A 44 -3.22 2.09 -8.51
CA SER A 44 -3.59 3.48 -8.88
C SER A 44 -4.74 3.50 -9.90
N LEU A 45 -4.71 2.61 -10.90
CA LEU A 45 -5.82 2.47 -11.85
C LEU A 45 -7.11 1.97 -11.19
N VAL A 46 -7.01 1.01 -10.26
CA VAL A 46 -8.16 0.57 -9.46
C VAL A 46 -8.80 1.74 -8.72
N PHE A 47 -8.01 2.63 -8.10
CA PHE A 47 -8.56 3.82 -7.44
C PHE A 47 -9.27 4.77 -8.39
N LEU A 48 -8.79 4.94 -9.63
CA LEU A 48 -9.48 5.74 -10.65
C LEU A 48 -10.83 5.13 -11.05
N VAL A 49 -10.89 3.82 -11.28
CA VAL A 49 -12.14 3.10 -11.59
C VAL A 49 -13.13 3.21 -10.42
N LEU A 50 -12.64 3.19 -9.18
CA LEU A 50 -13.44 3.38 -7.97
C LEU A 50 -13.79 4.84 -7.65
N LYS A 51 -13.44 5.79 -8.54
CA LYS A 51 -13.72 7.24 -8.38
C LYS A 51 -13.03 7.86 -7.16
N ALA A 52 -11.83 7.39 -6.83
CA ALA A 52 -10.99 7.93 -5.77
C ALA A 52 -9.73 8.60 -6.36
N PRO A 53 -9.85 9.77 -7.03
CA PRO A 53 -8.74 10.42 -7.70
C PRO A 53 -7.61 10.86 -6.75
N ASP A 54 -7.95 11.35 -5.56
CA ASP A 54 -6.97 11.78 -4.55
C ASP A 54 -6.08 10.61 -4.11
N LEU A 55 -6.67 9.42 -3.92
CA LEU A 55 -5.93 8.18 -3.61
C LEU A 55 -5.11 7.69 -4.80
N ALA A 56 -5.62 7.82 -6.02
CA ALA A 56 -4.90 7.41 -7.22
C ALA A 56 -3.60 8.22 -7.41
N ILE A 57 -3.67 9.54 -7.23
CA ILE A 57 -2.52 10.45 -7.37
C ILE A 57 -1.49 10.19 -6.27
N THR A 58 -1.92 10.08 -5.00
CA THR A 58 -0.98 9.80 -3.90
C THR A 58 -0.32 8.43 -4.06
N GLN A 59 -1.08 7.41 -4.45
CA GLN A 59 -0.53 6.07 -4.73
C GLN A 59 0.51 6.13 -5.84
N LEU A 60 0.24 6.84 -6.95
CA LEU A 60 1.19 6.97 -8.06
C LEU A 60 2.51 7.61 -7.59
N VAL A 61 2.42 8.70 -6.82
CA VAL A 61 3.61 9.42 -6.31
C VAL A 61 4.42 8.53 -5.37
N VAL A 62 3.75 7.88 -4.40
CA VAL A 62 4.40 6.97 -3.46
C VAL A 62 5.05 5.81 -4.19
N GLU A 63 4.37 5.21 -5.17
CA GLU A 63 4.89 4.09 -5.94
C GLU A 63 6.17 4.47 -6.69
N ILE A 64 6.18 5.62 -7.37
CA ILE A 64 7.37 6.10 -8.09
C ILE A 64 8.53 6.35 -7.11
N LEU A 65 8.28 6.98 -5.95
CA LEU A 65 9.31 7.22 -4.95
C LEU A 65 9.86 5.92 -4.36
N CYS A 66 8.98 4.97 -4.02
CA CYS A 66 9.36 3.64 -3.52
C CYS A 66 10.18 2.88 -4.56
N LEU A 67 9.79 2.92 -5.84
CA LEU A 67 10.56 2.30 -6.92
C LEU A 67 11.96 2.90 -7.05
N ILE A 68 12.09 4.22 -7.05
CA ILE A 68 13.39 4.89 -7.12
C ILE A 68 14.27 4.46 -5.93
N ILE A 69 13.72 4.45 -4.71
CA ILE A 69 14.45 4.06 -3.50
C ILE A 69 14.86 2.58 -3.56
N LEU A 70 13.95 1.68 -3.94
CA LEU A 70 14.20 0.24 -4.02
C LEU A 70 15.22 -0.09 -5.10
N ILE A 71 15.08 0.45 -6.31
CA ILE A 71 16.06 0.27 -7.40
C ILE A 71 17.43 0.73 -6.92
N ARG A 72 17.54 1.92 -6.32
CA ARG A 72 18.81 2.44 -5.80
C ARG A 72 19.38 1.57 -4.67
N ALA A 73 18.52 0.95 -3.86
CA ALA A 73 18.92 0.05 -2.78
C ALA A 73 19.31 -1.36 -3.26
N THR A 74 18.85 -1.78 -4.44
CA THR A 74 19.06 -3.14 -4.98
C THR A 74 20.08 -3.20 -6.12
N ILE A 75 20.34 -2.11 -6.85
CA ILE A 75 21.23 -2.09 -8.03
C ILE A 75 22.67 -2.57 -7.79
N LYS A 76 23.14 -2.58 -6.53
CA LYS A 76 24.48 -3.08 -6.15
C LYS A 76 24.43 -4.30 -5.24
N ARG A 77 23.29 -4.97 -5.14
CA ARG A 77 23.11 -6.14 -4.27
C ARG A 77 22.79 -7.36 -5.11
N ASP A 78 23.81 -8.16 -5.34
CA ASP A 78 23.63 -9.55 -5.75
C ASP A 78 23.50 -10.38 -4.47
N LEU A 79 22.27 -10.68 -4.07
CA LEU A 79 22.03 -11.59 -2.95
C LEU A 79 22.10 -13.03 -3.49
N PRO A 80 23.08 -13.85 -3.07
CA PRO A 80 22.96 -15.29 -3.30
C PRO A 80 21.71 -15.77 -2.53
N LEU A 81 20.75 -16.35 -3.24
CA LEU A 81 19.58 -16.98 -2.62
C LEU A 81 20.08 -17.97 -1.57
N ILE A 82 19.87 -17.66 -0.29
CA ILE A 82 20.28 -18.53 0.82
C ILE A 82 19.44 -19.80 0.72
N LYS A 83 19.98 -20.83 0.08
CA LYS A 83 19.41 -22.18 0.11
C LYS A 83 19.69 -22.77 1.49
N SER A 84 18.83 -22.49 2.46
CA SER A 84 18.92 -23.12 3.78
C SER A 84 18.60 -24.61 3.67
N GLY A 85 19.44 -25.47 4.25
CA GLY A 85 19.30 -26.93 4.20
C GLY A 85 18.17 -27.52 5.05
N ARG A 86 17.14 -26.73 5.41
CA ARG A 86 16.00 -27.14 6.24
C ARG A 86 14.69 -27.07 5.45
N TRP A 87 14.63 -27.79 4.34
CA TRP A 87 13.51 -27.75 3.39
C TRP A 87 12.15 -28.02 4.07
N HIS A 88 12.02 -29.10 4.85
CA HIS A 88 10.77 -29.43 5.54
C HIS A 88 10.29 -28.35 6.53
N PHE A 89 11.21 -27.75 7.29
CA PHE A 89 10.86 -26.71 8.26
C PHE A 89 10.45 -25.42 7.57
N ASN A 90 11.16 -25.03 6.50
CA ASN A 90 10.83 -23.83 5.73
C ASN A 90 9.47 -23.99 5.02
N THR A 91 9.24 -25.14 4.37
CA THR A 91 7.96 -25.43 3.70
C THR A 91 6.80 -25.49 4.69
N PHE A 92 6.99 -26.12 5.86
CA PHE A 92 5.96 -26.15 6.90
C PHE A 92 5.64 -24.74 7.44
N SER A 93 6.68 -23.92 7.71
CA SER A 93 6.51 -22.54 8.18
C SER A 93 5.77 -21.68 7.16
N THR A 94 6.15 -21.76 5.87
CA THR A 94 5.47 -21.04 4.78
C THR A 94 4.02 -21.49 4.65
N LEU A 95 3.74 -22.80 4.69
CA LEU A 95 2.38 -23.32 4.59
C LEU A 95 1.52 -22.88 5.78
N LEU A 96 2.06 -22.97 6.99
CA LEU A 96 1.39 -22.51 8.20
C LEU A 96 1.06 -21.01 8.11
N PHE A 97 2.02 -20.20 7.65
CA PHE A 97 1.81 -18.77 7.44
C PHE A 97 0.69 -18.51 6.42
N ILE A 98 0.68 -19.20 5.28
CA ILE A 98 -0.37 -19.06 4.26
C ILE A 98 -1.74 -19.43 4.83
N VAL A 99 -1.85 -20.55 5.55
CA VAL A 99 -3.12 -20.99 6.14
C VAL A 99 -3.62 -19.99 7.17
N VAL A 100 -2.75 -19.54 8.10
CA VAL A 100 -3.12 -18.53 9.11
C VAL A 100 -3.51 -17.21 8.46
N PHE A 101 -2.76 -16.76 7.46
CA PHE A 101 -3.06 -15.54 6.71
C PHE A 101 -4.42 -15.62 6.01
N LEU A 102 -4.69 -16.71 5.29
CA LEU A 102 -5.97 -16.90 4.59
C LEU A 102 -7.15 -17.04 5.55
N LEU A 103 -6.97 -17.68 6.71
CA LEU A 103 -7.99 -17.76 7.75
C LEU A 103 -8.32 -16.37 8.31
N LEU A 104 -7.29 -15.60 8.68
CA LEU A 104 -7.49 -14.23 9.19
C LEU A 104 -8.12 -13.33 8.13
N ALA A 105 -7.65 -13.41 6.88
CA ALA A 105 -8.23 -12.66 5.77
C ALA A 105 -9.69 -13.04 5.55
N PHE A 106 -10.04 -14.33 5.59
CA PHE A 106 -11.43 -14.78 5.45
C PHE A 106 -12.32 -14.21 6.56
N ILE A 107 -11.87 -14.28 7.82
CA ILE A 107 -12.61 -13.72 8.96
C ILE A 107 -12.82 -12.22 8.79
N SER A 108 -11.76 -11.47 8.46
CA SER A 108 -11.84 -10.01 8.30
C SER A 108 -12.71 -9.58 7.11
N LEU A 109 -12.68 -10.34 6.01
CA LEU A 109 -13.48 -10.04 4.81
C LEU A 109 -14.94 -10.44 4.95
N HIS A 110 -15.25 -11.46 5.77
CA HIS A 110 -16.61 -11.94 5.98
C HIS A 110 -17.50 -10.88 6.65
N ASP A 111 -16.92 -10.05 7.52
CA ASP A 111 -17.66 -9.00 8.23
C ASP A 111 -17.88 -7.73 7.37
N LEU A 112 -17.29 -7.65 6.18
CA LEU A 112 -17.49 -6.51 5.30
C LEU A 112 -18.87 -6.55 4.65
N PRO A 113 -19.57 -5.41 4.57
CA PRO A 113 -20.82 -5.32 3.84
C PRO A 113 -20.55 -5.59 2.35
N GLY A 114 -21.57 -6.11 1.67
CA GLY A 114 -21.50 -6.35 0.23
C GLY A 114 -21.00 -5.11 -0.52
N PHE A 115 -20.15 -5.34 -1.52
CA PHE A 115 -19.46 -4.28 -2.23
C PHE A 115 -20.40 -3.16 -2.70
N GLY A 116 -19.99 -1.91 -2.47
CA GLY A 116 -20.77 -0.70 -2.77
C GLY A 116 -21.77 -0.28 -1.68
N LYS A 117 -21.93 -1.05 -0.60
CA LYS A 117 -22.73 -0.62 0.56
C LYS A 117 -21.85 0.17 1.55
N PRO A 118 -22.33 1.32 2.05
CA PRO A 118 -21.57 2.14 2.98
C PRO A 118 -21.37 1.41 4.31
N LEU A 119 -20.11 1.26 4.73
CA LEU A 119 -19.74 0.68 6.02
C LEU A 119 -19.87 1.70 7.17
N LEU A 120 -19.48 2.95 6.92
CA LEU A 120 -19.37 3.98 7.95
C LEU A 120 -20.68 4.78 8.10
N ARG A 121 -21.27 4.72 9.29
CA ARG A 121 -22.47 5.52 9.64
C ARG A 121 -22.23 7.03 9.56
N VAL A 122 -20.99 7.48 9.75
CA VAL A 122 -20.62 8.90 9.73
C VAL A 122 -20.47 9.46 8.31
N ALA A 123 -20.30 8.59 7.29
CA ALA A 123 -20.09 9.01 5.91
C ALA A 123 -21.23 9.88 5.37
N SER A 124 -22.48 9.62 5.77
CA SER A 124 -23.64 10.44 5.41
C SER A 124 -23.54 11.87 5.95
N ASN A 125 -23.00 12.03 7.15
CA ASN A 125 -22.85 13.35 7.77
C ASN A 125 -21.74 14.15 7.08
N TYR A 126 -20.63 13.51 6.71
CA TYR A 126 -19.58 14.16 5.93
C TYR A 126 -20.10 14.62 4.57
N LEU A 127 -20.88 13.77 3.87
CA LEU A 127 -21.47 14.13 2.58
C LEU A 127 -22.44 15.32 2.67
N ARG A 128 -23.23 15.39 3.75
CA ARG A 128 -24.26 16.41 3.92
C ARG A 128 -23.72 17.73 4.47
N GLU A 129 -22.82 17.66 5.45
CA GLU A 129 -22.36 18.82 6.22
C GLU A 129 -20.94 19.26 5.85
N GLY A 130 -20.20 18.49 5.05
CA GLY A 130 -18.79 18.72 4.80
C GLY A 130 -18.50 20.14 4.27
N PHE A 131 -19.16 20.52 3.18
CA PHE A 131 -19.02 21.87 2.63
C PHE A 131 -19.51 22.95 3.61
N LEU A 132 -20.67 22.75 4.25
CA LEU A 132 -21.27 23.75 5.14
C LEU A 132 -20.41 24.05 6.38
N ARG A 133 -19.73 23.05 6.93
CA ARG A 133 -18.95 23.16 8.16
C ARG A 133 -17.49 23.55 7.94
N THR A 134 -16.95 23.25 6.76
CA THR A 134 -15.50 23.42 6.49
C THR A 134 -15.22 24.42 5.37
N GLY A 135 -16.20 24.74 4.53
CA GLY A 135 -16.01 25.56 3.32
C GLY A 135 -15.22 24.85 2.21
N SER A 136 -14.78 23.61 2.41
CA SER A 136 -13.99 22.86 1.43
C SER A 136 -14.87 22.27 0.33
N ALA A 137 -14.52 22.58 -0.93
CA ALA A 137 -15.16 21.99 -2.10
C ALA A 137 -14.77 20.52 -2.33
N ASN A 138 -13.61 20.08 -1.81
CA ASN A 138 -13.19 18.68 -1.87
C ASN A 138 -13.54 17.97 -0.55
N LEU A 139 -14.43 16.97 -0.65
CA LEU A 139 -14.89 16.20 0.50
C LEU A 139 -13.75 15.43 1.20
N VAL A 140 -12.80 14.87 0.44
CA VAL A 140 -11.67 14.14 1.01
C VAL A 140 -10.82 15.08 1.85
N THR A 141 -10.51 16.27 1.31
CA THR A 141 -9.78 17.31 2.05
C THR A 141 -10.54 17.77 3.29
N SER A 142 -11.86 17.96 3.19
CA SER A 142 -12.73 18.31 4.33
C SER A 142 -12.63 17.27 5.46
N VAL A 143 -12.61 15.98 5.12
CA VAL A 143 -12.49 14.92 6.12
C VAL A 143 -11.10 14.89 6.75
N ILE A 144 -10.03 14.92 5.95
CA ILE A 144 -8.66 14.73 6.42
C ILE A 144 -8.13 15.96 7.17
N LEU A 145 -8.45 17.19 6.72
CA LEU A 145 -7.90 18.42 7.30
C LEU A 145 -8.80 19.09 8.34
N ASP A 146 -10.10 18.81 8.35
CA ASP A 146 -11.01 19.39 9.35
C ASP A 146 -11.55 18.33 10.31
N PHE A 147 -12.41 17.41 9.84
CA PHE A 147 -13.08 16.45 10.73
C PHE A 147 -12.12 15.49 11.44
N ARG A 148 -11.02 15.12 10.76
CA ARG A 148 -10.00 14.18 11.25
C ARG A 148 -8.59 14.78 11.21
N ALA A 149 -8.51 16.10 11.41
CA ALA A 149 -7.26 16.86 11.40
C ALA A 149 -6.18 16.26 12.33
N TYR A 150 -6.58 15.75 13.49
CA TYR A 150 -5.66 15.15 14.47
C TYR A 150 -5.03 13.84 13.97
N ASP A 151 -5.74 13.04 13.18
CA ASP A 151 -5.19 11.81 12.59
C ASP A 151 -4.09 12.18 11.58
N THR A 152 -4.34 13.19 10.74
CA THR A 152 -3.37 13.73 9.77
C THR A 152 -2.15 14.36 10.44
N LEU A 153 -2.35 15.07 11.57
CA LEU A 153 -1.24 15.58 12.38
C LEU A 153 -0.38 14.44 12.93
N GLY A 154 -1.02 13.34 13.36
CA GLY A 154 -0.35 12.12 13.78
C GLY A 154 0.46 11.49 12.66
N GLU A 155 -0.13 11.32 11.47
CA GLU A 155 0.56 10.80 10.29
C GLU A 155 1.76 11.68 9.89
N ALA A 156 1.61 13.01 9.90
CA ALA A 156 2.71 13.94 9.64
C ALA A 156 3.84 13.81 10.66
N THR A 157 3.51 13.60 11.94
CA THR A 157 4.49 13.37 13.01
C THR A 157 5.25 12.07 12.80
N VAL A 158 4.57 10.98 12.41
CA VAL A 158 5.20 9.70 12.08
C VAL A 158 6.13 9.84 10.86
N LEU A 159 5.69 10.52 9.80
CA LEU A 159 6.52 10.75 8.62
C LEU A 159 7.76 11.59 8.96
N PHE A 160 7.60 12.65 9.76
CA PHE A 160 8.70 13.48 10.22
C PHE A 160 9.73 12.67 11.02
N THR A 161 9.27 11.85 11.97
CA THR A 161 10.17 11.00 12.77
C THR A 161 10.87 9.92 11.93
N ALA A 162 10.19 9.34 10.93
CA ALA A 162 10.80 8.40 9.98
C ALA A 162 11.92 9.07 9.17
N VAL A 163 11.67 10.27 8.62
CA VAL A 163 12.69 11.03 7.87
C VAL A 163 13.89 11.38 8.75
N MET A 164 13.65 11.83 9.99
CA MET A 164 14.71 12.07 10.98
C MET A 164 15.51 10.79 11.27
N GLY A 165 14.84 9.64 11.43
CA GLY A 165 15.48 8.35 11.62
C GLY A 165 16.39 7.96 10.46
N VAL A 166 15.91 8.11 9.22
CA VAL A 166 16.71 7.85 8.01
C VAL A 166 17.93 8.76 7.96
N MET A 167 17.79 10.06 8.26
CA MET A 167 18.92 10.99 8.29
C MET A 167 19.99 10.60 9.31
N VAL A 168 19.57 10.14 10.51
CA VAL A 168 20.49 9.66 11.54
C VAL A 168 21.22 8.40 11.09
N VAL A 169 20.51 7.43 10.51
CA VAL A 169 21.09 6.16 10.01
C VAL A 169 22.04 6.40 8.84
N MET A 170 21.73 7.35 7.95
CA MET A 170 22.53 7.68 6.78
C MET A 170 23.72 8.61 7.07
N ARG A 171 23.91 9.04 8.32
CA ARG A 171 25.01 9.93 8.70
C ARG A 171 26.36 9.25 8.45
N ARG A 172 27.23 9.90 7.67
CA ARG A 172 28.55 9.35 7.29
C ARG A 172 29.59 9.31 8.41
N ILE A 173 29.45 10.15 9.43
CA ILE A 173 30.40 10.25 10.56
C ILE A 173 29.65 9.87 11.83
N GLY A 174 30.03 8.74 12.42
CA GLY A 174 29.52 8.29 13.71
C GLY A 174 29.89 9.26 14.83
N ARG A 175 29.05 9.35 15.86
CA ARG A 175 29.33 10.16 17.05
C ARG A 175 30.57 9.56 17.73
N LYS A 176 31.68 10.31 17.76
CA LYS A 176 32.88 9.93 18.54
C LYS A 176 32.43 9.69 19.98
N LYS A 177 32.72 8.51 20.53
CA LYS A 177 32.69 8.32 21.98
C LYS A 177 33.86 9.14 22.54
N GLU A 178 33.54 10.18 23.28
CA GLU A 178 34.46 10.71 24.30
C GLU A 178 34.56 9.71 25.45
#